data_AF-A0AAV8YG17-F1
#
_entry.id   AF-A0AAV8YG17-F1
#
_cell.length_a   1.000
_cell.length_b   1.000
_cell.length_c   1.000
_cell.angle_alpha   90.00
_cell.angle_beta   90.00
_cell.angle_gamma   90.00
#
_symmetry.space_group_name_H-M   'P 1'
#
loop_
_entity.id
_entity.type
_entity.pdbx_description
1 polymer ?
#
loop_
_entity_poly.entity_id
_entity_poly.type
_entity_poly.pdbx_seq_one_letter_code
_entity_poly.pdbx_strand_id
1 'polypeptide(L)'
;MGVCQDGRINHTQLKKEFQEKYKTRVTKLLNTLLSGGNLIKAINSWAVPVLTYSFGIVKWSVTDLDELDRLTRRLLTKFRHLHTNSSVIRLYLPRRRGGRGLLNIKNQCLNQEASLRRKLLTNRDPLITAVAREDAGYTPLSLGCELIPIEVPTEEELRTQWMEHALQGRFPKLLQPDHIDKENSLKWLTDGYLLISAGGGDEISSHHCLQQEWVNVSQRLR
;
A
#
# COMPACT_ATOMS: atom_id res chain seq x y z
N MET A 1 -8.77 1.86 -25.68
CA MET A 1 -9.59 1.42 -24.51
C MET A 1 -10.92 2.15 -24.62
N GLY A 2 -11.92 1.50 -25.23
CA GLY A 2 -13.24 2.08 -25.42
C GLY A 2 -14.04 1.95 -24.13
N VAL A 3 -14.48 3.06 -23.58
CA VAL A 3 -15.46 3.09 -22.48
C VAL A 3 -16.83 3.02 -23.15
N CYS A 4 -17.62 1.97 -22.88
CA CYS A 4 -18.97 1.83 -23.43
C CYS A 4 -19.81 3.07 -23.08
N GLN A 5 -20.32 3.75 -24.10
CA GLN A 5 -21.22 4.90 -24.02
C GLN A 5 -22.66 4.43 -23.77
N ASP A 6 -22.89 3.73 -22.66
CA ASP A 6 -24.26 3.53 -22.18
C ASP A 6 -24.53 4.58 -21.11
N GLY A 7 -25.67 5.26 -21.17
CA GLY A 7 -25.98 6.49 -20.42
C GLY A 7 -26.01 6.35 -18.88
N ARG A 8 -25.72 5.15 -18.36
CA ARG A 8 -25.54 4.86 -16.93
C ARG A 8 -24.20 4.17 -16.73
N ILE A 9 -23.29 4.86 -16.04
CA ILE A 9 -22.01 4.29 -15.59
C ILE A 9 -22.32 3.10 -14.67
N ASN A 10 -22.14 1.87 -15.17
CA ASN A 10 -22.32 0.67 -14.36
C ASN A 10 -21.12 0.51 -13.41
N HIS A 11 -21.19 1.19 -12.26
CA HIS A 11 -20.13 1.19 -11.26
C HIS A 11 -19.74 -0.23 -10.81
N THR A 12 -20.70 -1.14 -10.71
CA THR A 12 -20.45 -2.53 -10.28
C THR A 12 -19.58 -3.29 -11.29
N GLN A 13 -19.87 -3.16 -12.59
CA GLN A 13 -19.08 -3.79 -13.64
C GLN A 13 -17.68 -3.18 -13.69
N LEU A 14 -17.57 -1.84 -13.64
CA LEU A 14 -16.28 -1.15 -13.66
C LEU A 14 -15.40 -1.55 -12.48
N LYS A 15 -15.96 -1.65 -11.26
CA LYS A 15 -15.20 -2.12 -10.08
C LYS A 15 -14.58 -3.50 -10.32
N LYS A 16 -15.37 -4.44 -10.84
CA LYS A 16 -14.88 -5.81 -11.15
C LYS A 16 -13.77 -5.78 -12.20
N GLU A 17 -13.93 -4.99 -13.25
CA GLU A 17 -12.90 -4.84 -14.29
C GLU A 17 -11.59 -4.26 -13.74
N PHE A 18 -11.65 -3.23 -12.89
CA PHE A 18 -10.48 -2.65 -12.25
C PHE A 18 -9.82 -3.63 -11.28
N GLN A 19 -10.61 -4.35 -10.48
CA GLN A 19 -10.14 -5.39 -9.57
C GLN A 19 -9.40 -6.52 -10.31
N GLU A 20 -9.97 -7.05 -11.40
CA GLU A 20 -9.34 -8.12 -12.18
C GLU A 20 -8.09 -7.64 -12.93
N LYS A 21 -8.10 -6.41 -13.48
CA LYS A 21 -6.91 -5.79 -14.08
C LYS A 21 -5.80 -5.61 -13.04
N TYR A 22 -6.13 -5.12 -11.85
CA TYR A 22 -5.18 -4.97 -10.74
C TYR A 22 -4.60 -6.32 -10.32
N LYS A 23 -5.44 -7.32 -10.06
CA LYS A 23 -5.04 -8.69 -9.71
C LYS A 23 -4.14 -9.32 -10.77
N THR A 24 -4.45 -9.14 -12.04
CA THR A 24 -3.63 -9.63 -13.15
C THR A 24 -2.25 -8.98 -13.15
N ARG A 25 -2.16 -7.65 -12.96
CA ARG A 25 -0.86 -6.96 -12.87
C ARG A 25 -0.04 -7.42 -11.67
N VAL A 26 -0.65 -7.50 -10.49
CA VAL A 26 0.04 -8.00 -9.29
C VAL A 26 0.53 -9.43 -9.50
N THR A 27 -0.31 -10.31 -10.05
CA THR A 27 0.09 -11.71 -10.35
C THR A 27 1.25 -11.77 -11.34
N LYS A 28 1.23 -10.94 -12.40
CA LYS A 28 2.34 -10.85 -13.35
C LYS A 28 3.64 -10.41 -12.67
N LEU A 29 3.58 -9.40 -11.80
CA LEU A 29 4.75 -8.97 -11.03
C LEU A 29 5.25 -10.07 -10.09
N LEU A 30 4.36 -10.80 -9.43
CA LEU A 30 4.75 -11.89 -8.53
C LEU A 30 5.38 -13.09 -9.24
N ASN A 31 5.06 -13.30 -10.52
CA ASN A 31 5.72 -14.30 -11.35
C ASN A 31 7.13 -13.89 -11.82
N THR A 32 7.54 -12.64 -11.60
CA THR A 32 8.89 -12.18 -11.95
C THR A 32 9.89 -12.52 -10.85
N LEU A 33 11.15 -12.74 -11.22
CA LEU A 33 12.26 -12.96 -10.28
C LEU A 33 12.80 -11.65 -9.66
N LEU A 34 11.90 -10.70 -9.36
CA LEU A 34 12.28 -9.44 -8.71
C LEU A 34 12.58 -9.65 -7.23
N SER A 35 13.57 -8.91 -6.72
CA SER A 35 13.82 -8.85 -5.27
C SER A 35 12.59 -8.31 -4.54
N GLY A 36 12.37 -8.70 -3.28
CA GLY A 36 11.24 -8.21 -2.49
C GLY A 36 11.23 -6.67 -2.40
N GLY A 37 12.44 -6.09 -2.39
CA GLY A 37 12.74 -4.69 -2.61
C GLY A 37 11.99 -4.08 -3.80
N ASN A 38 12.36 -4.56 -4.98
CA ASN A 38 11.92 -4.03 -6.27
C ASN A 38 10.49 -4.44 -6.61
N LEU A 39 10.03 -5.60 -6.15
CA LEU A 39 8.66 -6.06 -6.32
C LEU A 39 7.64 -5.08 -5.72
N ILE A 40 7.83 -4.66 -4.46
CA ILE A 40 6.93 -3.69 -3.83
C ILE A 40 6.97 -2.34 -4.55
N LYS A 41 8.16 -1.89 -4.99
CA LYS A 41 8.28 -0.67 -5.80
C LYS A 41 7.48 -0.81 -7.10
N ALA A 42 7.57 -1.95 -7.79
CA ALA A 42 6.83 -2.22 -9.02
C ALA A 42 5.31 -2.30 -8.79
N ILE A 43 4.85 -2.87 -7.67
CA ILE A 43 3.43 -2.87 -7.30
C ILE A 43 2.94 -1.42 -7.13
N ASN A 44 3.69 -0.62 -6.36
CA ASN A 44 3.35 0.78 -6.10
C ASN A 44 3.35 1.63 -7.38
N SER A 45 4.28 1.40 -8.31
CA SER A 45 4.43 2.21 -9.53
C SER A 45 3.60 1.73 -10.73
N TRP A 46 3.26 0.44 -10.82
CA TRP A 46 2.59 -0.13 -12.00
C TRP A 46 1.21 -0.72 -11.72
N ALA A 47 1.02 -1.37 -10.56
CA ALA A 47 -0.27 -1.99 -10.23
C ALA A 47 -1.23 -0.96 -9.62
N VAL A 48 -0.79 -0.20 -8.61
CA VAL A 48 -1.62 0.79 -7.91
C VAL A 48 -2.24 1.84 -8.84
N PRO A 49 -1.54 2.41 -9.83
CA PRO A 49 -2.13 3.43 -10.71
C PRO A 49 -3.34 2.96 -11.53
N VAL A 50 -3.54 1.64 -11.71
CA VAL A 50 -4.78 1.10 -12.32
C VAL A 50 -6.01 1.50 -11.52
N LEU A 51 -5.89 1.46 -10.19
CA LEU A 51 -6.95 1.81 -9.27
C LEU A 51 -7.04 3.33 -9.11
N THR A 52 -5.90 4.03 -9.11
CA THR A 52 -5.86 5.50 -8.95
C THR A 52 -6.68 6.24 -10.00
N TYR A 53 -6.71 5.75 -11.25
CA TYR A 53 -7.56 6.32 -12.30
C TYR A 53 -9.06 6.21 -11.96
N SER A 54 -9.46 5.12 -11.29
CA SER A 54 -10.86 4.87 -10.96
C SER A 54 -11.35 5.65 -9.73
N PHE A 55 -10.47 6.06 -8.81
CA PHE A 55 -10.87 6.72 -7.56
C PHE A 55 -11.67 8.02 -7.77
N GLY A 56 -11.39 8.78 -8.83
CA GLY A 56 -12.14 10.00 -9.14
C GLY A 56 -13.46 9.79 -9.89
N ILE A 57 -13.73 8.59 -10.38
CA ILE A 57 -14.86 8.29 -11.30
C ILE A 57 -15.83 7.30 -10.67
N VAL A 58 -15.31 6.29 -9.99
CA VAL A 58 -16.06 5.18 -9.40
C VAL A 58 -16.12 5.37 -7.89
N LYS A 59 -17.32 5.29 -7.32
CA LYS A 59 -17.50 5.33 -5.86
C LYS A 59 -17.02 4.04 -5.21
N TRP A 60 -15.82 4.06 -4.64
CA TRP A 60 -15.29 2.93 -3.86
C TRP A 60 -15.84 2.97 -2.43
N SER A 61 -16.38 1.85 -1.95
CA SER A 61 -16.74 1.75 -0.54
C SER A 61 -15.52 1.35 0.28
N VAL A 62 -15.56 1.60 1.60
CA VAL A 62 -14.50 1.14 2.51
C VAL A 62 -14.33 -0.39 2.44
N THR A 63 -15.43 -1.13 2.31
CA THR A 63 -15.40 -2.60 2.20
C THR A 63 -14.70 -3.07 0.93
N ASP A 64 -14.93 -2.38 -0.20
CA ASP A 64 -14.28 -2.73 -1.48
C ASP A 64 -12.76 -2.50 -1.42
N LEU A 65 -12.35 -1.41 -0.74
CA LEU A 65 -10.93 -1.08 -0.55
C LEU A 65 -10.25 -2.08 0.40
N ASP A 66 -10.93 -2.49 1.48
CA ASP A 66 -10.44 -3.51 2.39
C ASP A 66 -10.36 -4.89 1.71
N GLU A 67 -11.27 -5.21 0.78
CA GLU A 67 -11.21 -6.44 0.00
C GLU A 67 -10.02 -6.45 -0.96
N LEU A 68 -9.74 -5.34 -1.65
CA LEU A 68 -8.56 -5.16 -2.49
C LEU A 68 -7.26 -5.33 -1.69
N ASP A 69 -7.24 -4.81 -0.46
CA ASP A 69 -6.12 -4.96 0.45
C ASP A 69 -5.91 -6.43 0.86
N ARG A 70 -6.98 -7.10 1.30
CA ARG A 70 -6.97 -8.54 1.64
C ARG A 70 -6.57 -9.38 0.43
N LEU A 71 -7.01 -9.02 -0.77
CA LEU A 71 -6.60 -9.69 -2.02
C LEU A 71 -5.09 -9.54 -2.24
N THR A 72 -4.55 -8.34 -2.10
CA THR A 72 -3.11 -8.07 -2.27
C THR A 72 -2.29 -8.90 -1.29
N ARG A 73 -2.69 -8.95 -0.01
CA ARG A 73 -2.03 -9.78 1.01
C ARG A 73 -2.14 -11.27 0.71
N ARG A 74 -3.32 -11.76 0.30
CA ARG A 74 -3.51 -13.17 -0.12
C ARG A 74 -2.60 -13.54 -1.28
N LEU A 75 -2.45 -12.68 -2.28
CA LEU A 75 -1.53 -12.92 -3.39
C LEU A 75 -0.08 -12.98 -2.91
N LEU A 76 0.37 -12.02 -2.09
CA LEU A 76 1.73 -12.01 -1.56
C LEU A 76 2.04 -13.28 -0.73
N THR A 77 1.08 -13.74 0.07
CA THR A 77 1.25 -15.00 0.84
C THR A 77 1.25 -16.22 -0.07
N LYS A 78 0.37 -16.27 -1.08
CA LYS A 78 0.29 -17.38 -2.05
C LYS A 78 1.60 -17.57 -2.81
N PHE A 79 2.23 -16.47 -3.23
CA PHE A 79 3.51 -16.47 -3.93
C PHE A 79 4.73 -16.49 -2.99
N ARG A 80 4.54 -16.75 -1.69
CA ARG A 80 5.61 -16.87 -0.67
C ARG A 80 6.46 -15.61 -0.47
N HIS A 81 5.96 -14.43 -0.87
CA HIS A 81 6.60 -13.14 -0.56
C HIS A 81 6.24 -12.62 0.84
N LEU A 82 5.18 -13.14 1.45
CA LEU A 82 4.69 -12.79 2.78
C LEU A 82 4.41 -14.06 3.59
N HIS A 83 4.79 -14.07 4.87
CA HIS A 83 4.42 -15.13 5.79
C HIS A 83 3.01 -14.91 6.34
N THR A 84 2.25 -15.97 6.61
CA THR A 84 0.87 -15.91 7.12
C THR A 84 0.76 -15.09 8.41
N ASN A 85 1.74 -15.22 9.30
CA ASN A 85 1.81 -14.48 10.57
C ASN A 85 2.60 -13.17 10.47
N SER A 86 2.84 -12.64 9.27
CA SER A 86 3.56 -11.38 9.10
C SER A 86 2.74 -10.19 9.60
N SER A 87 3.41 -9.21 10.21
CA SER A 87 2.78 -7.96 10.63
C SER A 87 2.15 -7.23 9.45
N VAL A 88 0.87 -6.91 9.57
CA VAL A 88 0.14 -6.06 8.60
C VAL A 88 0.66 -4.63 8.68
N ILE A 89 0.96 -4.12 9.87
CA ILE A 89 1.45 -2.74 10.06
C ILE A 89 2.84 -2.56 9.41
N ARG A 90 3.75 -3.52 9.60
CA ARG A 90 5.07 -3.52 8.94
C ARG A 90 4.97 -3.51 7.42
N LEU A 91 3.90 -4.05 6.83
CA LEU A 91 3.72 -4.09 5.38
C LEU A 91 3.61 -2.68 4.78
N TYR A 92 2.84 -1.79 5.42
CA TYR A 92 2.61 -0.42 4.94
C TYR A 92 3.63 0.60 5.44
N LEU A 93 4.33 0.29 6.55
CA LEU A 93 5.38 1.16 7.05
C LEU A 93 6.52 1.27 6.01
N PRO A 94 7.10 2.46 5.76
CA PRO A 94 8.16 2.62 4.77
C PRO A 94 9.45 1.91 5.21
N ARG A 95 10.27 1.53 4.22
CA ARG A 95 11.53 0.79 4.48
C ARG A 95 12.54 1.56 5.32
N ARG A 96 12.60 2.88 5.14
CA ARG A 96 13.41 3.81 5.96
C ARG A 96 13.06 3.77 7.46
N ARG A 97 11.90 3.22 7.82
CA ARG A 97 11.43 3.04 9.21
C ARG A 97 11.35 1.55 9.62
N GLY A 98 11.95 0.64 8.87
CA GLY A 98 11.95 -0.80 9.19
C GLY A 98 10.81 -1.63 8.59
N GLY A 99 9.94 -0.99 7.80
CA GLY A 99 8.80 -1.64 7.15
C GLY A 99 9.10 -2.21 5.76
N ARG A 100 8.06 -2.57 5.01
CA ARG A 100 8.15 -3.08 3.63
C ARG A 100 7.79 -2.05 2.55
N GLY A 101 7.04 -1.02 2.91
CA GLY A 101 6.72 0.13 2.05
C GLY A 101 5.66 -0.12 0.97
N LEU A 102 4.72 -1.04 1.19
CA LEU A 102 3.56 -1.19 0.32
C LEU A 102 2.60 0.00 0.53
N LEU A 103 2.06 0.57 -0.54
CA LEU A 103 1.07 1.62 -0.42
C LEU A 103 -0.27 1.07 0.07
N ASN A 104 -0.85 1.69 1.09
CA ASN A 104 -2.21 1.38 1.52
C ASN A 104 -3.21 1.96 0.51
N ILE A 105 -3.99 1.08 -0.13
CA ILE A 105 -4.95 1.43 -1.19
C ILE A 105 -6.03 2.37 -0.65
N LYS A 106 -6.49 2.18 0.59
CA LYS A 106 -7.48 3.05 1.24
C LYS A 106 -6.97 4.47 1.37
N ASN A 107 -5.76 4.63 1.91
CA ASN A 107 -5.13 5.94 2.07
C ASN A 107 -4.88 6.61 0.71
N GLN A 108 -4.51 5.83 -0.31
CA GLN A 108 -4.33 6.32 -1.68
C GLN A 108 -5.64 6.83 -2.29
N CYS A 109 -6.77 6.14 -2.06
CA CYS A 109 -8.08 6.59 -2.52
C CYS A 109 -8.44 7.95 -1.94
N LEU A 110 -8.34 8.08 -0.61
CA LEU A 110 -8.67 9.30 0.12
C LEU A 110 -7.78 10.47 -0.27
N ASN A 111 -6.47 10.25 -0.34
CA ASN A 111 -5.52 11.27 -0.76
C ASN A 111 -5.79 11.75 -2.19
N GLN A 112 -6.16 10.83 -3.08
CA GLN A 112 -6.46 11.17 -4.47
C GLN A 112 -7.76 11.96 -4.59
N GLU A 113 -8.82 11.54 -3.91
CA GLU A 113 -10.09 12.29 -3.86
C GLU A 113 -9.89 13.70 -3.31
N ALA A 114 -9.16 13.84 -2.20
CA ALA A 114 -8.85 15.14 -1.60
C ALA A 114 -8.00 16.03 -2.53
N SER A 115 -6.99 15.45 -3.19
CA SER A 115 -6.12 16.16 -4.14
C SER A 115 -6.90 16.65 -5.36
N LEU A 116 -7.74 15.80 -5.96
CA LEU A 116 -8.59 16.16 -7.09
C LEU A 116 -9.61 17.23 -6.71
N ARG A 117 -10.26 17.08 -5.56
CA ARG A 117 -11.20 18.08 -5.03
C ARG A 117 -10.53 19.43 -4.87
N ARG A 118 -9.37 19.48 -4.21
CA ARG A 118 -8.60 20.71 -4.02
C ARG A 118 -8.26 21.36 -5.35
N LYS A 119 -7.81 20.59 -6.34
CA LYS A 119 -7.50 21.09 -7.68
C LYS A 119 -8.72 21.70 -8.37
N LEU A 120 -9.88 21.05 -8.29
CA LEU A 120 -11.11 21.55 -8.89
C LEU A 120 -11.63 22.82 -8.20
N LEU A 121 -11.58 22.87 -6.87
CA LEU A 121 -12.01 24.05 -6.10
C LEU A 121 -11.05 25.24 -6.20
N THR A 122 -9.76 24.98 -6.43
CA THR A 122 -8.77 26.05 -6.66
C THR A 122 -8.90 26.65 -8.06
N ASN A 123 -9.46 25.90 -9.01
CA ASN A 123 -9.62 26.37 -10.38
C ASN A 123 -10.69 27.48 -10.45
N ARG A 124 -10.38 28.55 -11.20
CA ARG A 124 -11.25 29.71 -11.39
C ARG A 124 -12.15 29.60 -12.61
N ASP A 125 -12.10 28.49 -13.35
CA ASP A 125 -12.94 28.30 -14.53
C ASP A 125 -14.44 28.31 -14.15
N PRO A 126 -15.26 29.11 -14.85
CA PRO A 126 -16.68 29.26 -14.53
C PRO A 126 -17.46 27.95 -14.74
N LEU A 127 -17.06 27.13 -15.72
CA LEU A 127 -17.65 25.83 -15.97
C LEU A 127 -17.43 24.86 -14.80
N ILE A 128 -16.22 24.81 -14.25
CA ILE A 128 -15.90 23.93 -13.12
C ILE A 128 -16.65 24.37 -11.87
N THR A 129 -16.76 25.68 -11.65
CA THR A 129 -17.53 26.23 -10.53
C THR A 129 -19.02 25.92 -10.65
N ALA A 130 -19.58 25.98 -11.86
CA ALA A 130 -20.97 25.60 -12.11
C ALA A 130 -21.19 24.09 -11.85
N VAL A 131 -20.31 23.23 -12.38
CA VAL A 131 -20.36 21.78 -12.13
C VAL A 131 -20.21 21.45 -10.64
N ALA A 132 -19.33 22.15 -9.92
CA ALA A 132 -19.13 21.94 -8.49
C ALA A 132 -20.37 22.27 -7.65
N ARG A 133 -21.18 23.26 -8.07
CA ARG A 133 -22.45 23.61 -7.42
C ARG A 133 -23.54 22.58 -7.66
N GLU A 134 -23.57 21.99 -8.85
CA GLU A 134 -24.57 20.99 -9.27
C GLU A 134 -24.22 19.55 -8.83
N ASP A 135 -22.99 19.29 -8.37
CA ASP A 135 -22.57 17.96 -7.93
C ASP A 135 -23.19 17.60 -6.57
N ALA A 136 -24.42 17.10 -6.61
CA ALA A 136 -25.16 16.52 -5.49
C ALA A 136 -24.69 15.09 -5.14
N GLY A 137 -23.39 14.82 -5.28
CA GLY A 137 -22.77 13.53 -4.96
C GLY A 137 -22.95 12.47 -6.05
N TYR A 138 -23.01 12.84 -7.33
CA TYR A 138 -22.98 11.85 -8.42
C TYR A 138 -21.61 11.18 -8.53
N THR A 139 -20.57 11.93 -8.18
CA THR A 139 -19.17 11.52 -8.20
C THR A 139 -18.66 11.33 -6.76
N PRO A 140 -17.69 10.44 -6.48
CA PRO A 140 -17.11 10.30 -5.13
C PRO A 140 -16.58 11.61 -4.53
N LEU A 141 -16.20 12.59 -5.37
CA LEU A 141 -15.65 13.87 -4.93
C LEU A 141 -16.63 14.77 -4.15
N SER A 142 -17.94 14.58 -4.34
CA SER A 142 -19.04 15.30 -3.66
C SER A 142 -18.75 16.78 -3.44
N LEU A 143 -18.48 17.53 -4.52
CA LEU A 143 -17.89 18.87 -4.47
C LEU A 143 -18.72 19.87 -3.63
N GLY A 144 -20.04 19.67 -3.57
CA GLY A 144 -20.96 20.51 -2.79
C GLY A 144 -21.05 20.22 -1.29
N CYS A 145 -20.52 19.09 -0.80
CA CYS A 145 -20.58 18.72 0.63
C CYS A 145 -19.20 18.73 1.27
N GLU A 146 -19.11 19.16 2.53
CA GLU A 146 -17.91 18.94 3.35
C GLU A 146 -17.80 17.45 3.67
N LEU A 147 -16.75 16.80 3.15
CA LEU A 147 -16.41 15.44 3.53
C LEU A 147 -15.71 15.48 4.89
N ILE A 148 -16.12 14.61 5.81
CA ILE A 148 -15.38 14.37 7.04
C ILE A 148 -14.00 13.82 6.63
N PRO A 149 -12.89 14.47 7.00
CA PRO A 149 -11.57 13.95 6.72
C PRO A 149 -11.43 12.58 7.37
N ILE A 150 -11.26 11.52 6.59
CA ILE A 150 -10.88 10.22 7.14
C ILE A 150 -9.41 10.36 7.55
N GLU A 151 -9.15 10.30 8.85
CA GLU A 151 -7.81 10.35 9.41
C GLU A 151 -6.97 9.21 8.85
N VAL A 152 -5.99 9.58 8.02
CA VAL A 152 -4.98 8.66 7.51
C VAL A 152 -3.90 8.54 8.58
N PRO A 153 -3.64 7.34 9.13
CA PRO A 153 -2.70 7.19 10.22
C PRO A 153 -1.29 7.62 9.80
N THR A 154 -0.66 8.42 10.64
CA THR A 154 0.70 8.94 10.39
C THR A 154 1.74 7.82 10.43
N GLU A 155 2.88 7.99 9.75
CA GLU A 155 4.01 7.05 9.83
C GLU A 155 4.48 6.79 11.27
N GLU A 156 4.25 7.74 12.18
CA GLU A 156 4.60 7.63 13.60
C GLU A 156 3.60 6.80 14.38
N GLU A 157 2.30 7.00 14.14
CA GLU A 157 1.22 6.20 14.73
C GLU A 157 1.31 4.73 14.29
N LEU A 158 1.60 4.48 13.02
CA LEU A 158 1.84 3.11 12.55
C LEU A 158 3.05 2.50 13.25
N ARG A 159 4.09 3.30 13.52
CA ARG A 159 5.27 2.82 14.24
C ARG A 159 4.95 2.51 15.70
N THR A 160 4.19 3.34 16.39
CA THR A 160 3.77 3.08 17.79
C THR A 160 2.90 1.84 17.88
N GLN A 161 1.90 1.71 17.02
CA GLN A 161 1.07 0.50 16.94
C GLN A 161 1.91 -0.75 16.66
N TRP A 162 2.95 -0.66 15.81
CA TRP A 162 3.84 -1.79 15.56
C TRP A 162 4.70 -2.14 16.78
N MET A 163 5.13 -1.14 17.56
CA MET A 163 5.90 -1.34 18.80
C MET A 163 5.08 -2.00 19.90
N GLU A 164 3.80 -1.67 20.00
CA GLU A 164 2.88 -2.25 20.99
C GLU A 164 2.57 -3.73 20.72
N HIS A 165 2.79 -4.21 19.49
CA HIS A 165 2.52 -5.58 19.13
C HIS A 165 3.45 -6.57 19.85
N ALA A 166 2.90 -7.45 20.71
CA ALA A 166 3.65 -8.30 21.62
C ALA A 166 4.76 -9.15 20.96
N LEU A 167 4.48 -9.78 19.81
CA LEU A 167 5.43 -10.68 19.14
C LEU A 167 6.40 -9.97 18.17
N GLN A 168 6.01 -8.82 17.64
CA GLN A 168 6.68 -8.18 16.49
C GLN A 168 7.25 -6.80 16.83
N GLY A 169 6.92 -6.26 17.99
CA GLY A 169 7.40 -4.97 18.50
C GLY A 169 8.81 -5.01 19.08
N ARG A 170 9.47 -6.17 19.19
CA ARG A 170 10.86 -6.28 19.67
C ARG A 170 11.83 -5.51 18.76
N PHE A 171 11.69 -5.69 17.45
CA PHE A 171 12.56 -5.04 16.45
C PHE A 171 12.54 -3.51 16.53
N PRO A 172 11.37 -2.83 16.47
CA PRO A 172 11.35 -1.37 16.58
C PRO A 172 11.78 -0.86 17.97
N LYS A 173 11.59 -1.62 19.05
CA LYS A 173 12.10 -1.27 20.39
C LYS A 173 13.64 -1.29 20.45
N LEU A 174 14.28 -2.22 19.75
CA LEU A 174 15.74 -2.31 19.68
C LEU A 174 16.37 -1.12 18.95
N LEU A 175 15.63 -0.45 18.07
CA LEU A 175 16.11 0.71 17.32
C LEU A 175 15.84 2.05 18.04
N GLN A 176 15.24 2.05 19.24
CA GLN A 176 14.95 3.28 19.99
C GLN A 176 16.19 3.97 20.59
N PRO A 177 17.12 3.25 21.24
CA PRO A 177 18.21 3.88 21.98
C PRO A 177 19.01 4.88 21.14
N ASP A 178 19.34 6.04 21.73
CA ASP A 178 19.97 7.16 21.00
C ASP A 178 21.39 6.87 20.50
N HIS A 179 22.04 5.85 21.05
CA HIS A 179 23.38 5.41 20.61
C HIS A 179 23.36 4.57 19.33
N ILE A 180 22.18 4.15 18.85
CA ILE A 180 22.07 3.30 17.67
C ILE A 180 21.79 4.17 16.45
N ASP A 181 22.69 4.09 15.48
CA ASP A 181 22.49 4.71 14.18
C ASP A 181 21.39 3.98 13.40
N LYS A 182 20.20 4.59 13.38
CA LYS A 182 19.00 4.07 12.74
C LYS A 182 19.16 3.97 11.22
N GLU A 183 19.87 4.91 10.59
CA GLU A 183 20.03 4.93 9.14
C GLU A 183 20.93 3.79 8.68
N ASN A 184 22.07 3.61 9.32
CA ASN A 184 22.97 2.50 9.02
C ASN A 184 22.35 1.13 9.35
N SER A 185 21.59 1.05 10.46
CA SER A 185 20.89 -0.17 10.87
C SER A 185 19.77 -0.59 9.89
N LEU A 186 19.19 0.35 9.14
CA LEU A 186 18.09 0.12 8.20
C LEU A 186 18.52 0.17 6.72
N LYS A 187 19.79 0.48 6.45
CA LYS A 187 20.34 0.62 5.09
C LYS A 187 20.10 -0.63 4.23
N TRP A 188 20.27 -1.82 4.82
CA TRP A 188 20.07 -3.10 4.15
C TRP A 188 18.61 -3.34 3.67
N LEU A 189 17.61 -2.75 4.33
CA LEU A 189 16.21 -2.79 3.85
C LEU A 189 16.01 -1.89 2.64
N THR A 190 16.83 -0.85 2.50
CA THR A 190 16.67 0.19 1.48
C THR A 190 17.43 -0.16 0.20
N ASP A 191 18.59 -0.82 0.32
CA ASP A 191 19.48 -1.18 -0.79
C ASP A 191 18.87 -2.20 -1.77
N GLY A 192 17.75 -2.85 -1.43
CA GLY A 192 16.90 -3.53 -2.41
C GLY A 192 17.39 -4.90 -2.91
N TYR A 193 18.50 -5.43 -2.39
CA TYR A 193 19.08 -6.73 -2.76
C TYR A 193 18.57 -7.93 -1.93
N LEU A 194 17.50 -7.77 -1.16
CA LEU A 194 16.88 -8.89 -0.44
C LEU A 194 16.19 -9.84 -1.46
N LEU A 195 16.95 -10.83 -1.91
CA LEU A 195 16.45 -11.97 -2.64
C LEU A 195 15.66 -12.86 -1.67
N ILE A 196 14.48 -13.28 -2.11
CA ILE A 196 13.77 -14.37 -1.44
C ILE A 196 14.52 -15.63 -1.84
N SER A 197 15.03 -16.38 -0.86
CA SER A 197 15.86 -17.55 -1.13
C SER A 197 15.11 -18.51 -2.05
N ALA A 198 15.55 -18.57 -3.31
CA ALA A 198 15.16 -19.61 -4.24
C ALA A 198 15.90 -20.89 -3.83
N GLY A 199 15.34 -21.60 -2.84
CA GLY A 199 15.80 -22.90 -2.40
C GLY A 199 14.60 -23.68 -1.92
N GLY A 200 14.19 -24.69 -2.70
CA GLY A 200 13.24 -25.69 -2.24
C GLY A 200 13.81 -26.45 -1.05
N GLY A 201 12.94 -26.84 -0.12
CA GLY A 201 13.31 -27.61 1.06
C GLY A 201 12.95 -26.90 2.35
N ASP A 202 11.85 -27.38 2.93
CA ASP A 202 11.63 -27.51 4.37
C ASP A 202 11.41 -26.27 5.25
N GLU A 203 10.55 -26.51 6.24
CA GLU A 203 9.82 -25.60 7.13
C GLU A 203 10.71 -24.80 8.11
N ILE A 204 11.99 -24.58 7.80
CA ILE A 204 12.97 -23.93 8.68
C ILE A 204 13.20 -22.44 8.32
N SER A 205 12.63 -21.96 7.20
CA SER A 205 12.97 -20.66 6.60
C SER A 205 12.54 -19.39 7.38
N SER A 206 11.65 -19.46 8.37
CA SER A 206 11.23 -18.26 9.13
C SER A 206 12.12 -17.98 10.35
N HIS A 207 12.57 -19.03 11.05
CA HIS A 207 13.59 -18.86 12.09
C HIS A 207 14.93 -18.50 11.44
N HIS A 208 15.28 -19.07 10.29
CA HIS A 208 16.52 -18.79 9.59
C HIS A 208 16.55 -17.40 8.89
N CYS A 209 15.42 -16.87 8.40
CA CYS A 209 15.37 -15.52 7.82
C CYS A 209 15.42 -14.44 8.91
N LEU A 210 14.66 -14.60 10.00
CA LEU A 210 14.78 -13.73 11.17
C LEU A 210 16.14 -13.91 11.86
N GLN A 211 16.71 -15.13 11.95
CA GLN A 211 18.05 -15.36 12.47
C GLN A 211 19.14 -14.81 11.55
N GLN A 212 19.00 -14.82 10.22
CA GLN A 212 19.95 -14.14 9.34
C GLN A 212 19.80 -12.62 9.42
N GLU A 213 18.60 -12.07 9.54
CA GLU A 213 18.39 -10.65 9.86
C GLU A 213 19.00 -10.30 11.23
N TRP A 214 18.84 -11.15 12.26
CA TRP A 214 19.42 -10.99 13.60
C TRP A 214 20.95 -11.19 13.65
N VAL A 215 21.50 -12.12 12.88
CA VAL A 215 22.96 -12.36 12.77
C VAL A 215 23.60 -11.18 12.04
N ASN A 216 22.99 -10.67 10.96
CA ASN A 216 23.47 -9.48 10.27
C ASN A 216 23.35 -8.21 11.13
N VAL A 217 22.32 -8.09 11.96
CA VAL A 217 22.15 -6.99 12.92
C VAL A 217 23.16 -7.11 14.08
N SER A 218 23.35 -8.30 14.64
CA SER A 218 24.28 -8.55 15.75
C SER A 218 25.76 -8.46 15.35
N GLN A 219 26.09 -8.77 14.09
CA GLN A 219 27.44 -8.59 13.53
C GLN A 219 27.77 -7.14 13.16
N ARG A 220 26.77 -6.29 12.91
CA ARG A 220 26.96 -4.87 12.52
C ARG A 220 26.75 -3.87 13.66
N LEU A 221 26.17 -4.30 14.77
CA LEU A 221 26.07 -3.53 16.02
C LEU A 221 27.29 -3.72 16.94
N ARG A 222 28.33 -4.44 16.50
CA ARG A 222 29.65 -4.50 17.14
C ARG A 222 30.66 -3.65 16.39
#